data_AF-Q8ESH9-F1
#
_entry.id   AF-Q8ESH9-F1
#
_cell.length_a   1.000
_cell.length_b   1.000
_cell.length_c   1.000
_cell.angle_alpha   90.00
_cell.angle_beta   90.00
_cell.angle_gamma   90.00
#
_symmetry.space_group_name_H-M   'P 1'
#
loop_
_entity.id
_entity.type
_entity.pdbx_description
1 polymer ?
#
loop_
_entity_poly.entity_id
_entity_poly.type
_entity_poly.pdbx_seq_one_letter_code
_entity_poly.pdbx_strand_id
1 'polypeptide(L)' 'MRLLRIIFAVVIVALTSYGLITDTIGVILPFALLLIGLLFIATGFVEFQKRKPVAFTTFLAAGFSLFVGIYTF' A
#
# COMPACT_ATOMS: atom_id res chain seq x y z
N MET A 1 -13.22 7.96 2.50
CA MET A 1 -12.30 6.89 2.00
C MET A 1 -11.89 7.01 0.53
N ARG A 2 -12.66 7.65 -0.38
CA ARG A 2 -12.24 7.77 -1.80
C ARG A 2 -11.02 8.69 -1.98
N LEU A 3 -11.04 9.87 -1.35
CA LEU A 3 -9.94 10.83 -1.40
C LEU A 3 -8.64 10.26 -0.79
N LEU A 4 -8.73 9.64 0.38
CA LEU A 4 -7.58 9.01 1.06
C LEU A 4 -6.88 7.97 0.17
N ARG A 5 -7.65 7.10 -0.50
CA ARG A 5 -7.08 6.09 -1.43
C ARG A 5 -6.40 6.72 -2.63
N ILE A 6 -6.94 7.82 -3.16
CA ILE A 6 -6.32 8.56 -4.26
C ILE A 6 -5.00 9.18 -3.80
N ILE A 7 -4.98 9.81 -2.63
CA ILE A 7 -3.76 10.41 -2.06
C ILE A 7 -2.68 9.35 -1.90
N PHE A 8 -2.99 8.21 -1.27
CA PHE A 8 -2.04 7.11 -1.13
C PHE A 8 -1.55 6.62 -2.50
N ALA A 9 -2.44 6.38 -3.45
CA ALA A 9 -2.06 5.91 -4.78
C ALA A 9 -1.11 6.90 -5.49
N VAL A 10 -1.41 8.20 -5.44
CA VAL A 10 -0.57 9.24 -6.04
C VAL A 10 0.81 9.29 -5.37
N VAL A 11 0.87 9.23 -4.03
CA VAL A 11 2.13 9.24 -3.29
C VAL A 11 2.97 8.00 -3.61
N ILE A 12 2.35 6.81 -3.64
CA ILE A 12 3.04 5.55 -3.97
C ILE A 12 3.60 5.61 -5.39
N VAL A 13 2.82 6.06 -6.37
CA VAL A 13 3.26 6.19 -7.76
C VAL A 13 4.40 7.20 -7.89
N ALA A 14 4.29 8.37 -7.27
CA ALA A 14 5.34 9.39 -7.29
C ALA A 14 6.64 8.87 -6.65
N LEU A 15 6.54 8.22 -5.49
CA LEU A 15 7.69 7.71 -4.73
C LEU A 15 8.41 6.58 -5.49
N THR A 16 7.66 5.62 -6.02
CA THR A 16 8.23 4.51 -6.81
C THR A 16 8.82 4.99 -8.14
N SER A 17 8.18 5.95 -8.81
CA SER A 17 8.73 6.58 -10.03
C SER A 17 10.01 7.33 -9.74
N TYR A 18 10.06 8.09 -8.64
CA TYR A 18 11.27 8.76 -8.19
C TYR A 18 12.41 7.76 -7.92
N GLY A 19 12.12 6.66 -7.23
CA GLY A 19 13.11 5.61 -6.99
C GLY A 19 13.63 4.95 -8.25
N LEU A 20 12.75 4.75 -9.24
CA LEU A 20 13.12 4.20 -10.54
C LEU A 20 14.03 5.15 -11.33
N ILE A 21 13.72 6.45 -11.33
CA ILE A 21 14.52 7.47 -12.04
C ILE A 21 15.88 7.68 -11.38
N THR A 22 15.94 7.59 -10.05
CA THR A 22 17.17 7.86 -9.29
C THR A 22 18.01 6.60 -9.02
N ASP A 23 17.58 5.44 -9.51
CA ASP A 23 18.19 4.13 -9.24
C ASP A 23 18.31 3.81 -7.72
N THR A 24 17.37 4.34 -6.93
CA THR A 24 17.30 4.15 -5.46
C THR A 24 16.13 3.26 -5.05
N ILE A 25 15.59 2.46 -5.97
CA ILE A 25 14.41 1.58 -5.74
C ILE A 25 14.61 0.72 -4.49
N GLY A 26 15.78 0.13 -4.29
CA GLY A 26 16.04 -0.76 -3.14
C GLY A 26 15.80 -0.08 -1.79
N VAL A 27 16.13 1.20 -1.68
CA VAL A 27 15.91 2.00 -0.45
C VAL A 27 14.45 2.43 -0.32
N ILE A 28 13.77 2.66 -1.43
CA ILE A 28 12.41 3.22 -1.47
C ILE A 28 11.33 2.13 -1.35
N LEU A 29 11.63 0.91 -1.79
CA LEU A 29 10.69 -0.21 -1.82
C LEU A 29 10.05 -0.52 -0.46
N PRO A 30 10.78 -0.56 0.68
CA PRO A 30 10.18 -0.79 2.00
C PRO A 30 9.12 0.27 2.34
N PHE A 31 9.41 1.54 2.08
CA PHE A 31 8.47 2.64 2.31
C PHE A 31 7.24 2.55 1.40
N ALA A 32 7.44 2.21 0.12
CA ALA A 32 6.34 2.00 -0.82
C ALA A 32 5.43 0.86 -0.37
N LEU A 33 6.00 -0.25 0.10
CA LEU A 33 5.24 -1.40 0.63
C LEU A 33 4.44 -1.05 1.89
N LEU A 34 5.00 -0.24 2.79
CA LEU A 34 4.25 0.26 3.96
C LEU A 34 3.05 1.11 3.54
N LEU A 35 3.24 2.02 2.59
CA LEU A 35 2.15 2.87 2.07
C LEU A 35 1.07 2.04 1.35
N ILE A 36 1.48 1.02 0.58
CA ILE A 36 0.56 0.06 -0.06
C ILE A 36 -0.22 -0.72 1.01
N GLY A 37 0.44 -1.16 2.07
CA GLY A 37 -0.21 -1.83 3.20
C GLY A 37 -1.31 -0.97 3.83
N LEU A 38 -1.01 0.31 4.12
CA LEU A 38 -2.00 1.27 4.63
C LEU A 38 -3.15 1.51 3.65
N LEU A 39 -2.86 1.62 2.35
CA LEU A 39 -3.87 1.73 1.30
C LEU A 39 -4.81 0.52 1.28
N PHE A 40 -4.26 -0.69 1.45
CA PHE A 40 -5.05 -1.91 1.51
C PHE A 40 -5.87 -2.04 2.78
N ILE A 41 -5.39 -1.58 3.95
CA ILE A 41 -6.21 -1.47 5.16
C ILE A 41 -7.42 -0.56 4.90
N ALA A 42 -7.17 0.64 4.38
CA ALA A 42 -8.24 1.60 4.09
C ALA A 42 -9.25 1.03 3.07
N THR A 43 -8.79 0.25 2.10
CA THR A 43 -9.64 -0.40 1.09
C THR A 43 -10.41 -1.58 1.67
N GLY A 44 -9.77 -2.40 2.50
CA GLY A 44 -10.39 -3.52 3.20
C GLY A 44 -11.54 -3.08 4.08
N PHE A 45 -11.37 -2.00 4.86
CA PHE A 45 -12.46 -1.42 5.66
C PHE A 45 -13.66 -0.99 4.81
N VAL A 46 -13.41 -0.36 3.65
CA VAL A 46 -14.49 0.07 2.74
C VAL A 46 -15.26 -1.12 2.17
N GLU A 47 -14.55 -2.17 1.73
CA GLU A 47 -15.21 -3.33 1.14
C GLU A 47 -15.85 -4.24 2.21
N PHE A 48 -15.31 -4.24 3.44
CA PHE A 48 -15.90 -4.93 4.59
C PHE A 48 -17.24 -4.31 4.98
N GLN A 49 -17.33 -2.98 5.00
CA GLN A 49 -18.60 -2.26 5.21
C GLN A 49 -19.66 -2.62 4.16
N LYS A 50 -19.23 -2.90 2.92
CA LYS A 50 -20.10 -3.36 1.82
C LYS A 50 -20.39 -4.87 1.86
N ARG A 51 -19.94 -5.59 2.90
CA ARG A 51 -20.06 -7.05 3.07
C ARG A 51 -19.52 -7.84 1.89
N LYS A 52 -18.47 -7.33 1.23
CA LYS A 52 -17.84 -8.01 0.10
C LYS A 52 -16.70 -8.90 0.57
N PRO A 53 -16.61 -10.15 0.05
CA PRO A 53 -15.56 -11.09 0.46
C PRO A 53 -14.15 -10.63 0.10
N VAL A 54 -14.01 -9.74 -0.89
CA VAL A 54 -12.72 -9.11 -1.28
C VAL A 54 -12.07 -8.31 -0.14
N ALA A 55 -12.82 -7.97 0.92
CA ALA A 55 -12.27 -7.35 2.12
C ALA A 55 -11.20 -8.24 2.79
N PHE A 56 -11.40 -9.56 2.81
CA PHE A 56 -10.46 -10.47 3.46
C PHE A 56 -9.14 -10.57 2.69
N THR A 57 -9.20 -10.66 1.37
CA THR A 57 -7.99 -10.70 0.53
C THR A 57 -7.24 -9.37 0.58
N THR A 58 -7.95 -8.24 0.67
CA THR A 58 -7.32 -6.92 0.84
C THR A 58 -6.67 -6.76 2.22
N PHE A 59 -7.27 -7.25 3.30
CA PHE A 59 -6.60 -7.28 4.61
C PHE A 59 -5.38 -8.20 4.65
N LEU A 60 -5.44 -9.35 3.97
CA LEU A 60 -4.29 -10.26 3.87
C LEU A 60 -3.15 -9.62 3.07
N ALA A 61 -3.47 -8.97 1.94
CA ALA A 61 -2.50 -8.20 1.17
C ALA A 61 -1.88 -7.07 2.01
N ALA A 62 -2.70 -6.38 2.83
CA ALA A 62 -2.19 -5.37 3.75
C ALA A 62 -1.18 -5.94 4.75
N GLY A 63 -1.52 -7.05 5.41
CA GLY A 63 -0.63 -7.70 6.36
C GLY A 63 0.69 -8.13 5.72
N PHE A 64 0.63 -8.71 4.52
CA PHE A 64 1.82 -9.09 3.76
C PHE A 64 2.68 -7.88 3.39
N SER A 65 2.09 -6.83 2.82
CA SER A 65 2.83 -5.62 2.44
C SER A 65 3.49 -4.93 3.63
N LEU A 66 2.80 -4.87 4.78
CA LEU A 66 3.37 -4.32 6.01
C LEU A 66 4.51 -5.19 6.55
N PHE A 67 4.32 -6.50 6.58
CA PHE A 67 5.36 -7.44 7.04
C PHE A 67 6.62 -7.33 6.20
N VAL A 68 6.49 -7.42 4.86
CA VAL A 68 7.64 -7.30 3.95
C VAL A 68 8.27 -5.92 4.05
N GLY A 69 7.47 -4.86 4.12
CA GLY A 69 7.96 -3.49 4.30
C GLY A 69 8.81 -3.33 5.56
N ILE A 70 8.37 -3.88 6.70
CA ILE A 70 9.12 -3.84 7.96
C ILE A 70 10.37 -4.74 7.91
N TYR A 71 10.26 -5.93 7.35
CA TYR A 71 11.38 -6.89 7.27
C TYR A 71 12.51 -6.42 6.35
N THR A 72 12.20 -5.62 5.33
CA THR A 72 13.17 -5.15 4.33
C THR A 72 13.87 -3.85 4.77
N PHE A 73 13.49 -3.25 5.89
CA PHE A 73 14.31 -2.23 6.55
C PHE A 73 15.60 -2.82 7.10
#